data_AF-A0A961D2H4-F1
#
_entry.id   AF-A0A961D2H4-F1
#
_cell.length_a   1.000
_cell.length_b   1.000
_cell.length_c   1.000
_cell.angle_alpha   90.00
_cell.angle_beta   90.00
_cell.angle_gamma   90.00
#
_symmetry.space_group_name_H-M   'P 1'
#
loop_
_entity.id
_entity.type
_entity.pdbx_description
1 polymer ?
#
loop_
_entity_poly.entity_id
_entity_poly.type
_entity_poly.pdbx_seq_one_letter_code
_entity_poly.pdbx_strand_id
1 'polypeptide(L)'
;MIVGDLLAKRLAELGVRTVFGESVVTSTDQPAVGHTPVGEADLAVLLADAAGRIGEVDGAGRLGAALLPDGVLHLSSRPGGTASPRTVSTPGELLDALVDPPGVLTPDTSAVHLDLDLSAPVDESVTASAERPRRPVYTLDPSLSGMRILAVVGPGLVRARGVDGLHSFSRAAAAGVVNTWGAKGVERWDSPWHFGTVGLQERDLELAGVGDADLLVVSGLDPAELAVEALSNPLVQEVHPGQLVALCAHWEDRPDPPDSRPALYDSLAGVVTPLYEDEGAPLSAPRAALHLSGALPEGSMALVDPGLAGFWVARTFPTSIPNSVCVPAEATAGEASGFASAAALVCRLERRQCLAVTDARGAEAPETAAVLAFAEHLGVPV
;
A
#
# COMPACT_ATOMS: atom_id res chain seq x y z
N MET A 1 -21.44 24.44 -13.15
CA MET A 1 -20.24 23.83 -12.55
C MET A 1 -19.01 24.35 -13.29
N ILE A 2 -17.85 24.43 -12.63
CA ILE A 2 -16.56 24.73 -13.28
C ILE A 2 -15.69 23.46 -13.38
N VAL A 3 -14.65 23.49 -14.22
CA VAL A 3 -13.75 22.34 -14.41
C VAL A 3 -13.13 21.86 -13.09
N GLY A 4 -12.77 22.76 -12.19
CA GLY A 4 -12.21 22.41 -10.89
C GLY A 4 -13.18 21.66 -9.97
N ASP A 5 -14.50 21.85 -10.10
CA ASP A 5 -15.50 21.05 -9.38
C ASP A 5 -15.49 19.58 -9.87
N LEU A 6 -15.34 19.36 -11.19
CA LEU A 6 -15.19 18.02 -11.77
C LEU A 6 -13.92 17.33 -11.24
N LEU A 7 -12.81 18.07 -11.21
CA LEU A 7 -11.55 17.57 -10.67
C LEU A 7 -11.70 17.19 -9.19
N ALA A 8 -12.20 18.11 -8.36
CA ALA A 8 -12.37 17.87 -6.93
C ALA A 8 -13.26 16.65 -6.66
N LYS A 9 -14.38 16.53 -7.38
CA LYS A 9 -15.26 15.36 -7.28
C LYS A 9 -14.52 14.07 -7.66
N ARG A 10 -13.76 14.08 -8.76
CA ARG A 10 -13.05 12.88 -9.22
C ARG A 10 -11.92 12.47 -8.28
N LEU A 11 -11.21 13.43 -7.69
CA LEU A 11 -10.20 13.16 -6.66
C LEU A 11 -10.83 12.51 -5.42
N ALA A 12 -11.99 13.01 -4.96
CA ALA A 12 -12.72 12.40 -3.86
C ALA A 12 -13.15 10.95 -4.16
N GLU A 13 -13.59 10.66 -5.39
CA GLU A 13 -13.91 9.29 -5.85
C GLU A 13 -12.69 8.36 -5.88
N LEU A 14 -11.48 8.91 -6.03
CA LEU A 14 -10.20 8.20 -5.92
C LEU A 14 -9.70 8.11 -4.46
N GLY A 15 -10.50 8.54 -3.50
CA GLY A 15 -10.21 8.50 -2.07
C GLY A 15 -9.28 9.61 -1.57
N VAL A 16 -8.95 10.59 -2.43
CA VAL A 16 -8.18 11.77 -2.02
C VAL A 16 -9.00 12.56 -1.01
N ARG A 17 -8.41 12.86 0.14
CA ARG A 17 -9.07 13.65 1.19
C ARG A 17 -8.66 15.11 1.20
N THR A 18 -7.39 15.34 0.89
CA THR A 18 -6.77 16.65 0.91
C THR A 18 -5.80 16.75 -0.26
N VAL A 19 -5.78 17.91 -0.91
CA VAL A 19 -4.75 18.29 -1.87
C VAL A 19 -3.70 19.15 -1.15
N PHE A 20 -2.42 18.79 -1.30
CA PHE A 20 -1.29 19.55 -0.77
C PHE A 20 -0.74 20.51 -1.85
N GLY A 21 -0.26 21.69 -1.45
CA GLY A 21 0.29 22.68 -2.39
C GLY A 21 -0.74 23.74 -2.79
N GLU A 22 -0.91 23.96 -4.09
CA GLU A 22 -1.91 24.88 -4.64
C GLU A 22 -3.34 24.37 -4.42
N SER A 23 -4.30 25.29 -4.32
CA SER A 23 -5.71 24.92 -4.15
C SER A 23 -6.35 24.55 -5.48
N VAL A 24 -7.16 23.49 -5.49
CA VAL A 24 -8.09 23.25 -6.60
C VAL A 24 -9.18 24.32 -6.54
N VAL A 25 -9.36 25.08 -7.62
CA VAL A 25 -10.42 26.10 -7.71
C VAL A 25 -11.77 25.40 -7.72
N THR A 26 -12.70 25.80 -6.85
CA THR A 26 -14.06 25.25 -6.83
C THR A 26 -15.09 26.37 -6.75
N SER A 27 -16.31 26.11 -7.23
CA SER A 27 -17.41 27.10 -7.22
C SER A 27 -18.16 27.15 -5.88
N THR A 28 -17.82 26.26 -4.94
CA THR A 28 -18.52 26.06 -3.67
C THR A 28 -17.60 26.31 -2.47
N ASP A 29 -18.14 26.84 -1.37
CA ASP A 29 -17.38 27.02 -0.12
C ASP A 29 -17.12 25.69 0.64
N GLN A 30 -17.68 24.56 0.17
CA GLN A 30 -17.51 23.22 0.74
C GLN A 30 -17.00 22.25 -0.33
N PRO A 31 -15.69 22.30 -0.66
CA PRO A 31 -15.13 21.47 -1.71
C PRO A 31 -15.18 19.98 -1.34
N ALA A 32 -15.26 19.12 -2.36
CA ALA A 32 -15.29 17.66 -2.20
C ALA A 32 -13.98 17.08 -1.62
N VAL A 33 -12.88 17.81 -1.75
CA VAL A 33 -11.56 17.51 -1.16
C VAL A 33 -11.08 18.72 -0.37
N GLY A 34 -10.42 18.47 0.75
CA GLY A 34 -9.76 19.50 1.54
C GLY A 34 -8.52 20.07 0.86
N HIS A 35 -7.96 21.12 1.44
CA HIS A 35 -6.73 21.76 0.97
C HIS A 35 -5.80 22.02 2.15
N THR A 36 -4.51 21.71 1.96
CA THR A 36 -3.43 22.11 2.87
C THR A 36 -2.40 22.90 2.06
N PRO A 37 -2.25 24.22 2.29
CA PRO A 37 -1.28 25.02 1.58
C PRO A 37 0.14 24.60 1.95
N VAL A 38 0.95 24.27 0.94
CA VAL A 38 2.37 23.90 1.10
C VAL A 38 3.16 24.67 0.04
N GLY A 39 4.09 25.53 0.47
CA GLY A 39 4.84 26.37 -0.46
C GLY A 39 5.98 25.65 -1.20
N GLU A 40 6.49 24.56 -0.64
CA GLU A 40 7.58 23.78 -1.20
C GLU A 40 7.04 22.55 -1.93
N ALA A 41 7.39 22.42 -3.22
CA ALA A 41 6.86 21.37 -4.09
C ALA A 41 7.22 19.96 -3.61
N ASP A 42 8.47 19.75 -3.21
CA ASP A 42 8.96 18.44 -2.76
C ASP A 42 8.26 17.99 -1.47
N LEU A 43 7.99 18.93 -0.55
CA LEU A 43 7.23 18.66 0.66
C LEU A 43 5.76 18.35 0.33
N ALA A 44 5.15 19.05 -0.62
CA ALA A 44 3.78 18.77 -1.05
C ALA A 44 3.67 17.36 -1.66
N VAL A 45 4.64 16.98 -2.50
CA VAL A 45 4.76 15.63 -3.10
C VAL A 45 4.92 14.57 -2.01
N LEU A 46 5.82 14.77 -1.05
CA LEU A 46 6.05 13.84 0.04
C LEU A 46 4.80 13.62 0.90
N LEU A 47 4.05 14.68 1.20
CA LEU A 47 2.79 14.58 1.95
C LEU A 47 1.69 13.87 1.14
N ALA A 48 1.62 14.11 -0.17
CA ALA A 48 0.71 13.39 -1.07
C ALA A 48 1.05 11.89 -1.15
N ASP A 49 2.31 11.57 -1.36
CA ASP A 49 2.84 10.21 -1.34
C ASP A 49 2.48 9.49 -0.04
N ALA A 50 2.76 10.13 1.09
CA ALA A 50 2.45 9.60 2.40
C ALA A 50 0.95 9.38 2.57
N ALA A 51 0.12 10.36 2.18
CA ALA A 51 -1.33 10.27 2.28
C ALA A 51 -1.91 9.10 1.46
N GLY A 52 -1.43 8.86 0.24
CA GLY A 52 -1.86 7.73 -0.57
C GLY A 52 -1.35 6.38 -0.06
N ARG A 53 -0.13 6.35 0.48
CA ARG A 53 0.50 5.11 0.94
C ARG A 53 -0.11 4.55 2.22
N ILE A 54 -0.45 5.41 3.19
CA ILE A 54 -1.10 5.02 4.46
C ILE A 54 -2.59 4.70 4.33
N GLY A 55 -3.08 4.67 3.10
CA GLY A 55 -4.49 4.66 2.75
C GLY A 55 -5.27 3.43 3.21
N GLU A 56 -5.82 3.48 4.42
CA GLU A 56 -7.13 2.96 4.78
C GLU A 56 -7.83 3.92 5.73
N VAL A 57 -8.78 4.68 5.21
CA VAL A 57 -9.91 5.07 6.03
C VAL A 57 -11.15 4.55 5.31
N ASP A 58 -12.01 3.91 6.07
CA ASP A 58 -13.22 3.22 5.62
C ASP A 58 -12.98 1.90 4.88
N GLY A 59 -11.73 1.57 4.50
CA GLY A 59 -11.24 0.23 4.12
C GLY A 59 -10.82 0.03 2.65
N ALA A 60 -10.78 1.05 1.79
CA ALA A 60 -10.30 0.90 0.40
C ALA A 60 -9.01 1.71 0.18
N GLY A 61 -8.17 1.26 -0.75
CA GLY A 61 -6.98 1.98 -1.19
C GLY A 61 -7.35 3.36 -1.74
N ARG A 62 -6.50 4.36 -1.45
CA ARG A 62 -6.65 5.74 -1.93
C ARG A 62 -5.36 6.27 -2.54
N LEU A 63 -5.48 7.38 -3.26
CA LEU A 63 -4.35 8.21 -3.67
C LEU A 63 -4.23 9.42 -2.75
N GLY A 64 -3.01 9.95 -2.61
CA GLY A 64 -2.81 11.33 -2.19
C GLY A 64 -2.57 12.22 -3.40
N ALA A 65 -2.79 13.51 -3.23
CA ALA A 65 -2.71 14.49 -4.31
C ALA A 65 -1.91 15.72 -3.89
N ALA A 66 -1.00 16.16 -4.76
CA ALA A 66 -0.38 17.47 -4.68
C ALA A 66 -0.64 18.24 -5.98
N LEU A 67 -1.04 19.51 -5.88
CA LEU A 67 -1.12 20.40 -7.02
C LEU A 67 0.06 21.37 -6.95
N LEU A 68 0.92 21.32 -7.96
CA LEU A 68 2.16 22.08 -7.99
C LEU A 68 1.95 23.43 -8.70
N PRO A 69 2.81 24.44 -8.44
CA PRO A 69 2.67 25.79 -9.00
C PRO A 69 2.72 25.86 -10.54
N ASP A 70 3.31 24.87 -11.18
CA ASP A 70 3.40 24.75 -12.64
C ASP A 70 2.17 24.05 -13.26
N GLY A 71 1.13 23.76 -12.47
CA GLY A 71 -0.09 23.11 -12.93
C GLY A 71 0.01 21.59 -13.02
N VAL A 72 1.07 20.97 -12.47
CA VAL A 72 1.17 19.50 -12.38
C VAL A 72 0.39 19.00 -11.16
N LEU A 73 -0.57 18.14 -11.42
CA LEU A 73 -1.26 17.33 -10.41
C LEU A 73 -0.51 16.00 -10.24
N HIS A 74 0.19 15.87 -9.12
CA HIS A 74 0.82 14.64 -8.66
C HIS A 74 -0.20 13.78 -7.91
N LEU A 75 -0.38 12.53 -8.35
CA LEU A 75 -1.25 11.55 -7.72
C LEU A 75 -0.44 10.31 -7.39
N SER A 76 -0.43 9.90 -6.12
CA SER A 76 0.51 8.85 -5.71
C SER A 76 0.04 8.07 -4.51
N SER A 77 0.47 6.82 -4.44
CA SER A 77 0.50 5.99 -3.25
C SER A 77 1.86 5.30 -3.05
N ARG A 78 2.88 5.73 -3.81
CA ARG A 78 4.25 5.21 -3.79
C ARG A 78 5.22 6.33 -3.40
N PRO A 79 5.67 6.37 -2.14
CA PRO A 79 6.64 7.35 -1.69
C PRO A 79 7.92 7.36 -2.51
N GLY A 80 8.31 8.55 -3.01
CA GLY A 80 9.47 8.75 -3.88
C GLY A 80 9.23 8.30 -5.33
N GLY A 81 8.00 7.90 -5.68
CA GLY A 81 7.65 7.55 -7.05
C GLY A 81 7.60 8.79 -7.95
N THR A 82 8.00 8.62 -9.20
CA THR A 82 7.96 9.69 -10.22
C THR A 82 7.24 9.19 -11.47
N ALA A 83 6.60 10.11 -12.18
CA ALA A 83 5.91 9.81 -13.44
C ALA A 83 6.08 10.98 -14.40
N SER A 84 6.23 10.67 -15.69
CA SER A 84 6.21 11.69 -16.74
C SER A 84 4.81 12.32 -16.80
N PRO A 85 4.68 13.66 -16.72
CA PRO A 85 3.38 14.31 -16.75
C PRO A 85 2.65 14.06 -18.08
N ARG A 86 1.42 13.59 -18.00
CA ARG A 86 0.48 13.56 -19.13
C ARG A 86 -0.26 14.89 -19.18
N THR A 87 -0.04 15.68 -20.23
CA THR A 87 -0.81 16.90 -20.45
C THR A 87 -2.26 16.57 -20.83
N VAL A 88 -3.19 17.29 -20.20
CA VAL A 88 -4.61 17.30 -20.56
C VAL A 88 -5.03 18.73 -20.84
N SER A 89 -5.75 18.96 -21.93
CA SER A 89 -6.15 20.31 -22.36
C SER A 89 -7.68 20.47 -22.43
N THR A 90 -8.42 19.41 -22.14
CA THR A 90 -9.89 19.43 -22.09
C THR A 90 -10.44 18.74 -20.84
N PRO A 91 -11.66 19.09 -20.38
CA PRO A 91 -12.28 18.40 -19.25
C PRO A 91 -12.50 16.90 -19.47
N GLY A 92 -12.75 16.46 -20.71
CA GLY A 92 -12.87 15.04 -21.05
C GLY A 92 -11.55 14.29 -20.89
N GLU A 93 -10.45 14.84 -21.41
CA GLU A 93 -9.11 14.27 -21.25
C GLU A 93 -8.68 14.20 -19.78
N LEU A 94 -9.04 15.23 -19.00
CA LEU A 94 -8.83 15.23 -17.56
C LEU A 94 -9.54 14.06 -16.88
N LEU A 95 -10.82 13.85 -17.16
CA LEU A 95 -11.57 12.73 -16.59
C LEU A 95 -11.02 11.38 -17.07
N ASP A 96 -10.66 11.26 -18.34
CA ASP A 96 -10.06 10.05 -18.93
C ASP A 96 -8.73 9.68 -18.26
N ALA A 97 -7.89 10.67 -17.95
CA ALA A 97 -6.64 10.47 -17.21
C ALA A 97 -6.87 9.93 -15.79
N LEU A 98 -8.08 10.07 -15.24
CA LEU A 98 -8.43 9.73 -13.87
C LEU A 98 -9.39 8.54 -13.75
N VAL A 99 -9.71 7.80 -14.81
CA VAL A 99 -10.65 6.66 -14.77
C VAL A 99 -10.12 5.48 -13.93
N ASP A 100 -8.86 5.12 -14.15
CA ASP A 100 -8.15 4.04 -13.46
C ASP A 100 -6.66 4.40 -13.35
N PRO A 101 -6.33 5.48 -12.61
CA PRO A 101 -4.95 5.93 -12.51
C PRO A 101 -4.10 4.90 -11.76
N PRO A 102 -2.82 4.75 -12.11
CA PRO A 102 -1.84 4.03 -11.31
C PRO A 102 -1.90 4.42 -9.83
N GLY A 103 -1.57 3.47 -8.96
CA GLY A 103 -1.51 3.72 -7.52
C GLY A 103 -2.77 3.34 -6.75
N VAL A 104 -3.93 3.13 -7.40
CA VAL A 104 -5.17 2.77 -6.69
C VAL A 104 -5.06 1.36 -6.11
N LEU A 105 -4.81 0.36 -6.97
CA LEU A 105 -4.69 -1.04 -6.55
C LEU A 105 -3.33 -1.33 -5.94
N THR A 106 -2.26 -1.25 -6.73
CA THR A 106 -0.87 -1.42 -6.30
C THR A 106 -0.21 -0.04 -6.15
N PRO A 107 0.71 0.15 -5.18
CA PRO A 107 1.43 1.40 -5.03
C PRO A 107 2.09 1.88 -6.33
N ASP A 108 1.78 3.10 -6.74
CA ASP A 108 2.37 3.73 -7.93
C ASP A 108 2.11 5.25 -7.92
N THR A 109 2.66 5.92 -8.93
CA THR A 109 2.58 7.37 -9.11
C THR A 109 2.09 7.74 -10.50
N SER A 110 1.38 8.86 -10.60
CA SER A 110 0.94 9.48 -11.84
C SER A 110 1.08 10.99 -11.74
N ALA A 111 1.40 11.62 -12.86
CA ALA A 111 1.46 13.06 -12.98
C ALA A 111 0.59 13.51 -14.15
N VAL A 112 -0.27 14.49 -13.91
CA VAL A 112 -1.16 15.08 -14.92
C VAL A 112 -0.88 16.56 -14.99
N HIS A 113 -0.42 17.05 -16.14
CA HIS A 113 -0.21 18.48 -16.36
C HIS A 113 -1.52 19.11 -16.86
N LEU A 114 -2.04 20.07 -16.10
CA LEU A 114 -3.34 20.70 -16.32
C LEU A 114 -3.19 21.92 -17.25
N ASP A 115 -3.22 21.69 -18.56
CA ASP A 115 -3.19 22.74 -19.60
C ASP A 115 -4.62 23.20 -19.94
N LEU A 116 -5.39 23.54 -18.91
CA LEU A 116 -6.77 24.01 -19.01
C LEU A 116 -7.13 24.91 -17.83
N ASP A 117 -8.04 25.85 -18.06
CA ASP A 117 -8.52 26.74 -16.99
C ASP A 117 -9.51 26.01 -16.07
N LEU A 118 -9.09 25.75 -14.82
CA LEU A 118 -9.94 25.14 -13.80
C LEU A 118 -11.17 25.98 -13.43
N SER A 119 -11.14 27.29 -13.73
CA SER A 119 -12.25 28.22 -13.49
C SER A 119 -13.25 28.26 -14.65
N ALA A 120 -12.94 27.62 -15.78
CA ALA A 120 -13.80 27.63 -16.95
C ALA A 120 -15.13 26.90 -16.67
N PRO A 121 -16.27 27.40 -17.20
CA PRO A 121 -17.54 26.71 -17.08
C PRO A 121 -17.51 25.39 -17.85
N VAL A 122 -18.14 24.36 -17.28
CA VAL A 122 -18.26 23.03 -17.90
C VAL A 122 -19.69 22.50 -17.73
N ASP A 123 -20.15 21.79 -18.75
CA ASP A 123 -21.45 21.10 -18.70
C ASP A 123 -21.38 19.92 -17.72
N GLU A 124 -22.43 19.72 -16.93
CA GLU A 124 -22.51 18.60 -15.99
C GLU A 124 -22.61 17.24 -16.69
N SER A 125 -22.96 17.23 -17.98
CA SER A 125 -23.01 16.02 -18.80
C SER A 125 -21.63 15.52 -19.24
N VAL A 126 -20.54 16.26 -18.99
CA VAL A 126 -19.20 15.81 -19.38
C VAL A 126 -18.80 14.61 -18.53
N THR A 127 -18.49 13.50 -19.21
CA THR A 127 -18.02 12.26 -18.58
C THR A 127 -16.73 11.80 -19.21
N ALA A 128 -15.99 10.93 -18.51
CA ALA A 128 -14.92 10.18 -19.14
C ALA A 128 -15.47 9.35 -20.32
N SER A 129 -14.71 9.33 -21.41
CA SER A 129 -14.91 8.41 -22.54
C SER A 129 -14.23 7.07 -22.30
N ALA A 130 -13.15 7.06 -21.51
CA ALA A 130 -12.49 5.83 -21.11
C ALA A 130 -13.37 5.03 -20.12
N GLU A 131 -13.50 3.74 -20.36
CA GLU A 131 -14.14 2.80 -19.44
C GLU A 131 -13.09 2.06 -18.62
N ARG A 132 -13.43 1.70 -17.38
CA ARG A 132 -12.62 0.75 -16.63
C ARG A 132 -12.62 -0.60 -17.34
N PRO A 133 -11.46 -1.25 -17.51
CA PRO A 133 -11.38 -2.54 -18.19
C PRO A 133 -12.22 -3.58 -17.44
N ARG A 134 -13.21 -4.16 -18.12
CA ARG A 134 -13.96 -5.32 -17.62
C ARG A 134 -13.05 -6.54 -17.63
N ARG A 135 -12.91 -7.19 -16.48
CA ARG A 135 -12.14 -8.44 -16.36
C ARG A 135 -13.10 -9.62 -16.33
N PRO A 136 -12.87 -10.69 -17.12
CA PRO A 136 -13.64 -11.92 -16.97
C PRO A 136 -13.40 -12.49 -15.57
N VAL A 137 -14.41 -13.18 -15.02
CA VAL A 137 -14.27 -13.89 -13.76
C VAL A 137 -13.60 -15.23 -14.05
N TYR A 138 -12.52 -15.52 -13.34
CA TYR A 138 -11.80 -16.80 -13.45
C TYR A 138 -12.26 -17.78 -12.38
N THR A 139 -12.36 -19.06 -12.76
CA THR A 139 -12.56 -20.21 -11.86
C THR A 139 -11.49 -21.25 -12.18
N LEU A 140 -10.97 -21.92 -11.16
CA LEU A 140 -10.12 -23.09 -11.30
C LEU A 140 -10.97 -24.34 -11.51
N ASP A 141 -10.55 -25.20 -12.42
CA ASP A 141 -11.19 -26.50 -12.62
C ASP A 141 -11.06 -27.36 -11.35
N PRO A 142 -12.12 -28.02 -10.86
CA PRO A 142 -12.05 -28.88 -9.67
C PRO A 142 -11.00 -30.00 -9.75
N SER A 143 -10.57 -30.41 -10.94
CA SER A 143 -9.48 -31.38 -11.12
C SER A 143 -8.12 -30.90 -10.59
N LEU A 144 -7.96 -29.60 -10.33
CA LEU A 144 -6.75 -29.03 -9.76
C LEU A 144 -6.69 -29.14 -8.22
N SER A 145 -7.72 -29.70 -7.56
CA SER A 145 -7.79 -29.79 -6.10
C SER A 145 -6.70 -30.63 -5.43
N GLY A 146 -6.02 -31.49 -6.19
CA GLY A 146 -4.86 -32.26 -5.73
C GLY A 146 -3.51 -31.55 -5.86
N MET A 147 -3.47 -30.33 -6.40
CA MET A 147 -2.23 -29.56 -6.55
C MET A 147 -1.80 -28.90 -5.25
N ARG A 148 -0.48 -28.72 -5.07
CA ARG A 148 0.07 -27.84 -4.04
C ARG A 148 -0.05 -26.39 -4.50
N ILE A 149 -1.11 -25.73 -4.04
CA ILE A 149 -1.42 -24.35 -4.40
C ILE A 149 -0.82 -23.40 -3.35
N LEU A 150 -0.21 -22.32 -3.82
CA LEU A 150 0.32 -21.26 -2.95
C LEU A 150 -0.25 -19.91 -3.41
N ALA A 151 -0.84 -19.17 -2.47
CA ALA A 151 -1.21 -17.78 -2.69
C ALA A 151 -0.01 -16.88 -2.37
N VAL A 152 0.39 -16.03 -3.32
CA VAL A 152 1.41 -15.00 -3.10
C VAL A 152 0.74 -13.64 -3.22
N VAL A 153 0.66 -12.91 -2.11
CA VAL A 153 -0.15 -11.69 -2.02
C VAL A 153 0.66 -10.47 -1.60
N GLY A 154 0.34 -9.32 -2.19
CA GLY A 154 0.97 -8.05 -1.83
C GLY A 154 -0.04 -6.99 -1.39
N PRO A 155 0.43 -5.74 -1.17
CA PRO A 155 -0.38 -4.67 -0.60
C PRO A 155 -1.66 -4.36 -1.40
N GLY A 156 -1.70 -4.68 -2.70
CA GLY A 156 -2.90 -4.53 -3.51
C GLY A 156 -4.06 -5.40 -3.06
N LEU A 157 -3.80 -6.55 -2.42
CA LEU A 157 -4.84 -7.37 -1.79
C LEU A 157 -5.55 -6.58 -0.69
N VAL A 158 -4.75 -5.94 0.18
CA VAL A 158 -5.24 -5.16 1.30
C VAL A 158 -6.02 -3.94 0.80
N ARG A 159 -5.43 -3.19 -0.13
CA ARG A 159 -6.04 -2.00 -0.76
C ARG A 159 -7.37 -2.30 -1.46
N ALA A 160 -7.57 -3.53 -1.94
CA ALA A 160 -8.81 -3.97 -2.58
C ALA A 160 -9.81 -4.67 -1.66
N ARG A 161 -9.57 -4.72 -0.33
CA ARG A 161 -10.36 -5.52 0.64
C ARG A 161 -10.45 -7.00 0.28
N GLY A 162 -9.38 -7.55 -0.29
CA GLY A 162 -9.34 -8.93 -0.77
C GLY A 162 -9.16 -9.97 0.32
N VAL A 163 -9.03 -9.60 1.60
CA VAL A 163 -8.67 -10.52 2.69
C VAL A 163 -9.70 -11.64 2.88
N ASP A 164 -10.99 -11.31 2.92
CA ASP A 164 -12.05 -12.34 3.03
C ASP A 164 -12.09 -13.27 1.82
N GLY A 165 -11.81 -12.72 0.63
CA GLY A 165 -11.70 -13.48 -0.62
C GLY A 165 -10.48 -14.41 -0.62
N LEU A 166 -9.33 -13.92 -0.15
CA LEU A 166 -8.13 -14.72 0.07
C LEU A 166 -8.40 -15.84 1.05
N HIS A 167 -9.08 -15.56 2.17
CA HIS A 167 -9.40 -16.60 3.15
C HIS A 167 -10.32 -17.63 2.52
N SER A 168 -11.41 -17.21 1.90
CA SER A 168 -12.34 -18.13 1.22
C SER A 168 -11.61 -19.03 0.21
N PHE A 169 -10.73 -18.46 -0.59
CA PHE A 169 -9.88 -19.19 -1.53
C PHE A 169 -8.94 -20.17 -0.83
N SER A 170 -8.15 -19.70 0.14
CA SER A 170 -7.10 -20.52 0.76
C SER A 170 -7.67 -21.73 1.48
N ARG A 171 -8.82 -21.58 2.16
CA ARG A 171 -9.52 -22.68 2.83
C ARG A 171 -10.19 -23.64 1.86
N ALA A 172 -10.69 -23.17 0.71
CA ALA A 172 -11.27 -24.03 -0.32
C ALA A 172 -10.21 -24.82 -1.09
N ALA A 173 -9.05 -24.20 -1.34
CA ALA A 173 -7.99 -24.76 -2.18
C ALA A 173 -6.89 -25.50 -1.42
N ALA A 174 -6.97 -25.57 -0.09
CA ALA A 174 -5.83 -25.91 0.77
C ALA A 174 -4.56 -25.09 0.44
N ALA A 175 -4.72 -23.83 0.03
CA ALA A 175 -3.59 -23.02 -0.40
C ALA A 175 -2.86 -22.39 0.79
N GLY A 176 -1.54 -22.58 0.86
CA GLY A 176 -0.69 -21.80 1.76
C GLY A 176 -0.71 -20.32 1.38
N VAL A 177 -0.53 -19.42 2.34
CA VAL A 177 -0.53 -17.97 2.13
C VAL A 177 0.85 -17.40 2.43
N VAL A 178 1.48 -16.87 1.40
CA VAL A 178 2.73 -16.10 1.45
C VAL A 178 2.40 -14.65 1.13
N ASN A 179 2.82 -13.72 1.99
CA ASN A 179 2.60 -12.29 1.78
C ASN A 179 3.93 -11.54 1.61
N THR A 180 3.94 -10.42 0.89
CA THR A 180 5.01 -9.43 1.00
C THR A 180 4.77 -8.54 2.22
N TRP A 181 5.72 -7.69 2.59
CA TRP A 181 5.61 -6.92 3.84
C TRP A 181 4.48 -5.90 3.83
N GLY A 182 4.11 -5.35 2.67
CA GLY A 182 2.95 -4.48 2.51
C GLY A 182 1.61 -5.18 2.71
N ALA A 183 1.59 -6.52 2.78
CA ALA A 183 0.41 -7.34 3.06
C ALA A 183 0.52 -8.09 4.41
N LYS A 184 1.36 -7.64 5.34
CA LYS A 184 1.40 -8.22 6.68
C LYS A 184 0.05 -8.09 7.39
N GLY A 185 -0.35 -9.16 8.05
CA GLY A 185 -1.61 -9.24 8.79
C GLY A 185 -2.80 -9.76 7.99
N VAL A 186 -2.64 -10.01 6.68
CA VAL A 186 -3.68 -10.69 5.86
C VAL A 186 -3.98 -12.10 6.34
N GLU A 187 -3.06 -12.72 7.07
CA GLU A 187 -3.25 -13.95 7.82
C GLU A 187 -2.57 -13.78 9.19
N ARG A 188 -3.15 -14.37 10.24
CA ARG A 188 -2.56 -14.32 11.59
C ARG A 188 -1.25 -15.12 11.60
N TRP A 189 -0.21 -14.62 12.25
CA TRP A 189 1.14 -15.20 12.21
C TRP A 189 1.24 -16.67 12.68
N ASP A 190 0.33 -17.11 13.55
CA ASP A 190 0.23 -18.47 14.10
C ASP A 190 -0.79 -19.36 13.35
N SER A 191 -1.48 -18.83 12.33
CA SER A 191 -2.41 -19.58 11.50
C SER A 191 -1.69 -20.69 10.72
N PRO A 192 -2.28 -21.90 10.57
CA PRO A 192 -1.68 -22.95 9.74
C PRO A 192 -1.58 -22.55 8.26
N TRP A 193 -2.36 -21.56 7.83
CA TRP A 193 -2.34 -21.02 6.46
C TRP A 193 -1.21 -20.03 6.23
N HIS A 194 -0.56 -19.51 7.28
CA HIS A 194 0.49 -18.51 7.15
C HIS A 194 1.84 -19.16 6.86
N PHE A 195 2.32 -19.04 5.63
CA PHE A 195 3.60 -19.62 5.17
C PHE A 195 4.77 -18.63 5.26
N GLY A 196 4.49 -17.36 5.59
CA GLY A 196 5.49 -16.36 5.96
C GLY A 196 5.42 -15.09 5.14
N THR A 197 6.28 -14.14 5.51
CA THR A 197 6.49 -12.87 4.78
C THR A 197 7.76 -12.93 3.95
N VAL A 198 7.68 -12.64 2.65
CA VAL A 198 8.77 -12.73 1.67
C VAL A 198 9.12 -11.38 1.03
N GLY A 199 10.19 -11.35 0.24
CA GLY A 199 10.67 -10.17 -0.48
C GLY A 199 11.73 -9.36 0.28
N LEU A 200 12.15 -9.82 1.46
CA LEU A 200 13.04 -9.08 2.36
C LEU A 200 14.46 -9.67 2.39
N GLN A 201 14.62 -10.98 2.13
CA GLN A 201 15.90 -11.69 2.12
C GLN A 201 16.00 -12.68 0.96
N GLU A 202 17.22 -12.95 0.51
CA GLU A 202 17.54 -13.76 -0.68
C GLU A 202 16.83 -15.12 -0.72
N ARG A 203 16.76 -15.82 0.42
CA ARG A 203 16.20 -17.18 0.50
C ARG A 203 14.73 -17.23 0.92
N ASP A 204 14.05 -16.09 0.99
CA ASP A 204 12.65 -16.04 1.42
C ASP A 204 11.75 -16.92 0.55
N LEU A 205 11.87 -16.85 -0.77
CA LEU A 205 11.03 -17.61 -1.70
C LEU A 205 11.31 -19.12 -1.64
N GLU A 206 12.59 -19.50 -1.56
CA GLU A 206 13.03 -20.88 -1.38
C GLU A 206 12.42 -21.47 -0.10
N LEU A 207 12.62 -20.79 1.03
CA LEU A 207 12.17 -21.27 2.33
C LEU A 207 10.65 -21.22 2.49
N ALA A 208 9.95 -20.34 1.75
CA ALA A 208 8.49 -20.27 1.71
C ALA A 208 7.86 -21.35 0.80
N GLY A 209 8.66 -22.19 0.14
CA GLY A 209 8.16 -23.26 -0.73
C GLY A 209 7.61 -22.77 -2.06
N VAL A 210 7.98 -21.57 -2.53
CA VAL A 210 7.49 -21.00 -3.80
C VAL A 210 7.90 -21.87 -4.99
N GLY A 211 9.12 -22.41 -4.98
CA GLY A 211 9.62 -23.33 -6.01
C GLY A 211 9.01 -24.73 -5.95
N ASP A 212 8.42 -25.11 -4.82
CA ASP A 212 7.80 -26.43 -4.62
C ASP A 212 6.31 -26.44 -4.96
N ALA A 213 5.68 -25.28 -5.16
CA ALA A 213 4.27 -25.18 -5.49
C ALA A 213 4.00 -25.61 -6.94
N ASP A 214 2.91 -26.36 -7.15
CA ASP A 214 2.49 -26.79 -8.48
C ASP A 214 1.74 -25.66 -9.22
N LEU A 215 1.10 -24.75 -8.47
CA LEU A 215 0.40 -23.56 -8.97
C LEU A 215 0.57 -22.40 -7.99
N LEU A 216 1.04 -21.24 -8.50
CA LEU A 216 1.00 -19.98 -7.78
C LEU A 216 -0.23 -19.17 -8.17
N VAL A 217 -1.01 -18.73 -7.18
CA VAL A 217 -2.05 -17.71 -7.35
C VAL A 217 -1.54 -16.40 -6.80
N VAL A 218 -1.21 -15.46 -7.69
CA VAL A 218 -0.64 -14.17 -7.33
C VAL A 218 -1.74 -13.11 -7.28
N SER A 219 -1.79 -12.30 -6.22
CA SER A 219 -2.81 -11.25 -6.11
C SER A 219 -2.33 -9.97 -5.44
N GLY A 220 -2.47 -8.84 -6.14
CA GLY A 220 -2.17 -7.52 -5.60
C GLY A 220 -0.68 -7.31 -5.26
N LEU A 221 0.22 -8.00 -5.95
CA LEU A 221 1.65 -7.92 -5.71
C LEU A 221 2.19 -6.55 -6.13
N ASP A 222 2.97 -5.91 -5.27
CA ASP A 222 3.71 -4.69 -5.62
C ASP A 222 5.07 -5.11 -6.21
N PRO A 223 5.38 -4.78 -7.48
CA PRO A 223 6.65 -5.13 -8.09
C PRO A 223 7.87 -4.56 -7.37
N ALA A 224 7.71 -3.46 -6.62
CA ALA A 224 8.77 -2.90 -5.80
C ALA A 224 9.04 -3.72 -4.53
N GLU A 225 8.05 -4.50 -4.07
CA GLU A 225 8.24 -5.45 -2.96
C GLU A 225 8.71 -6.82 -3.46
N LEU A 226 8.08 -7.32 -4.54
CA LEU A 226 8.42 -8.58 -5.18
C LEU A 226 7.87 -8.59 -6.61
N ALA A 227 8.76 -8.65 -7.60
CA ALA A 227 8.35 -8.81 -8.99
C ALA A 227 7.83 -10.24 -9.26
N VAL A 228 6.80 -10.39 -10.10
CA VAL A 228 6.21 -11.70 -10.44
C VAL A 228 7.26 -12.61 -11.09
N GLU A 229 8.16 -12.03 -11.88
CA GLU A 229 9.26 -12.70 -12.56
C GLU A 229 10.23 -13.36 -11.57
N ALA A 230 10.38 -12.80 -10.37
CA ALA A 230 11.26 -13.34 -9.34
C ALA A 230 10.76 -14.66 -8.77
N LEU A 231 9.46 -14.95 -8.87
CA LEU A 231 8.87 -16.19 -8.36
C LEU A 231 9.41 -17.43 -9.08
N SER A 232 9.87 -17.28 -10.33
CA SER A 232 10.53 -18.34 -11.12
C SER A 232 9.77 -19.68 -11.15
N ASN A 233 8.43 -19.64 -11.03
CA ASN A 233 7.56 -20.82 -11.07
C ASN A 233 6.92 -20.95 -12.46
N PRO A 234 6.86 -22.17 -13.04
CA PRO A 234 6.33 -22.37 -14.39
C PRO A 234 4.82 -22.12 -14.52
N LEU A 235 4.05 -22.18 -13.43
CA LEU A 235 2.61 -22.00 -13.45
C LEU A 235 2.17 -20.91 -12.47
N VAL A 236 2.11 -19.68 -12.96
CA VAL A 236 1.66 -18.50 -12.23
C VAL A 236 0.34 -18.02 -12.82
N GLN A 237 -0.68 -17.89 -11.98
CA GLN A 237 -1.94 -17.27 -12.32
C GLN A 237 -2.10 -15.97 -11.51
N GLU A 238 -1.98 -14.84 -12.18
CA GLU A 238 -2.32 -13.55 -11.58
C GLU A 238 -3.84 -13.38 -11.54
N VAL A 239 -4.36 -13.02 -10.36
CA VAL A 239 -5.78 -12.88 -10.09
C VAL A 239 -6.04 -11.57 -9.38
N HIS A 240 -7.00 -10.80 -9.88
CA HIS A 240 -7.43 -9.58 -9.20
C HIS A 240 -8.00 -9.93 -7.80
N PRO A 241 -7.67 -9.19 -6.72
CA PRO A 241 -8.11 -9.51 -5.36
C PRO A 241 -9.61 -9.79 -5.22
N GLY A 242 -10.44 -8.97 -5.89
CA GLY A 242 -11.90 -9.13 -5.89
C GLY A 242 -12.44 -10.40 -6.57
N GLN A 243 -11.59 -11.22 -7.18
CA GLN A 243 -11.97 -12.49 -7.83
C GLN A 243 -11.51 -13.74 -7.06
N LEU A 244 -10.71 -13.59 -6.00
CA LEU A 244 -10.21 -14.74 -5.24
C LEU A 244 -11.34 -15.63 -4.72
N VAL A 245 -12.43 -15.03 -4.23
CA VAL A 245 -13.62 -15.76 -3.75
C VAL A 245 -14.27 -16.63 -4.83
N ALA A 246 -14.15 -16.25 -6.11
CA ALA A 246 -14.76 -16.96 -7.22
C ALA A 246 -13.89 -18.13 -7.72
N LEU A 247 -12.57 -18.11 -7.46
CA LEU A 247 -11.65 -19.09 -8.04
C LEU A 247 -12.06 -20.53 -7.78
N CYS A 248 -12.50 -20.85 -6.56
CA CYS A 248 -12.92 -22.19 -6.17
C CYS A 248 -14.44 -22.32 -6.03
N ALA A 249 -15.22 -21.49 -6.71
CA ALA A 249 -16.70 -21.46 -6.58
C ALA A 249 -17.37 -22.80 -6.94
N HIS A 250 -16.69 -23.66 -7.69
CA HIS A 250 -17.19 -24.97 -8.13
C HIS A 250 -16.51 -26.15 -7.42
N TRP A 251 -15.70 -25.89 -6.39
CA TRP A 251 -15.04 -26.93 -5.61
C TRP A 251 -15.95 -27.33 -4.45
N GLU A 252 -16.23 -28.63 -4.33
CA GLU A 252 -17.14 -29.16 -3.30
C GLU A 252 -16.41 -29.52 -2.00
N ASP A 253 -15.15 -29.94 -2.12
CA ASP A 253 -14.33 -30.35 -1.00
C ASP A 253 -13.73 -29.15 -0.26
N ARG A 254 -13.69 -29.25 1.07
CA ARG A 254 -12.93 -28.34 1.93
C ARG A 254 -11.84 -29.14 2.61
N PRO A 255 -10.64 -29.18 2.03
CA PRO A 255 -9.53 -29.93 2.60
C PRO A 255 -9.15 -29.41 3.98
N ASP A 256 -8.54 -30.30 4.78
CA ASP A 256 -7.91 -29.90 6.03
C ASP A 256 -6.74 -28.92 5.75
N PRO A 257 -6.33 -28.11 6.75
CA PRO A 257 -5.14 -27.27 6.61
C PRO A 257 -3.90 -28.10 6.27
N PRO A 258 -2.88 -27.49 5.63
CA PRO A 258 -1.61 -28.17 5.35
C PRO A 258 -1.02 -28.82 6.61
N ASP A 259 -0.57 -30.06 6.48
CA ASP A 259 0.01 -30.84 7.59
C ASP A 259 1.24 -30.15 8.21
N SER A 260 1.97 -29.37 7.41
CA SER A 260 3.13 -28.59 7.85
C SER A 260 3.27 -27.29 7.08
N ARG A 261 3.98 -26.34 7.70
CA ARG A 261 4.40 -25.09 7.05
C ARG A 261 5.75 -25.31 6.35
N PRO A 262 6.07 -24.50 5.33
CA PRO A 262 7.42 -24.41 4.79
C PRO A 262 8.44 -23.95 5.84
N ALA A 263 9.71 -24.17 5.53
CA ALA A 263 10.82 -23.94 6.45
C ALA A 263 10.99 -22.46 6.88
N LEU A 264 10.46 -21.50 6.13
CA LEU A 264 10.65 -20.06 6.39
C LEU A 264 10.25 -19.67 7.81
N TYR A 265 9.05 -20.10 8.24
CA TYR A 265 8.54 -19.74 9.56
C TYR A 265 9.47 -20.23 10.68
N ASP A 266 9.81 -21.53 10.68
CA ASP A 266 10.65 -22.12 11.73
C ASP A 266 12.09 -21.59 11.69
N SER A 267 12.64 -21.37 10.48
CA SER A 267 13.98 -20.82 10.30
C SER A 267 14.08 -19.40 10.87
N LEU A 268 13.08 -18.56 10.59
CA LEU A 268 13.02 -17.20 11.13
C LEU A 268 12.78 -17.23 12.64
N ALA A 269 11.83 -18.03 13.12
CA ALA A 269 11.52 -18.13 14.54
C ALA A 269 12.75 -18.56 15.36
N GLY A 270 13.58 -19.47 14.84
CA GLY A 270 14.82 -19.90 15.48
C GLY A 270 15.85 -18.78 15.67
N VAL A 271 15.82 -17.74 14.82
CA VAL A 271 16.70 -16.56 14.92
C VAL A 271 16.02 -15.43 15.70
N VAL A 272 14.75 -15.17 15.43
CA VAL A 272 14.02 -14.00 15.93
C VAL A 272 13.55 -14.17 17.37
N THR A 273 13.12 -15.38 17.78
CA THR A 273 12.60 -15.61 19.13
C THR A 273 13.62 -15.30 20.22
N PRO A 274 14.90 -15.75 20.14
CA PRO A 274 15.91 -15.33 21.10
C PRO A 274 16.12 -13.82 21.15
N LEU A 275 16.00 -13.12 20.01
CA LEU A 275 16.16 -11.67 19.93
C LEU A 275 14.96 -10.92 20.54
N TYR A 276 13.76 -11.51 20.51
CA TYR A 276 12.59 -10.99 21.24
C TYR A 276 12.70 -11.18 22.75
N GLU A 277 13.45 -12.18 23.21
CA GLU A 277 13.62 -12.48 24.63
C GLU A 277 14.84 -11.78 25.24
N ASP A 278 15.73 -11.23 24.40
CA ASP A 278 16.91 -10.50 24.84
C ASP A 278 16.54 -9.22 25.65
N GLU A 279 17.03 -9.15 26.88
CA GLU A 279 16.86 -8.01 27.80
C GLU A 279 18.11 -7.10 27.85
N GLY A 280 19.10 -7.35 26.98
CA GLY A 280 20.32 -6.57 26.86
C GLY A 280 20.10 -5.12 26.42
N ALA A 281 21.11 -4.29 26.70
CA ALA A 281 21.18 -2.90 26.26
C ALA A 281 22.39 -2.69 25.32
N PRO A 282 22.22 -2.05 24.15
CA PRO A 282 20.97 -1.49 23.61
C PRO A 282 19.95 -2.58 23.20
N LEU A 283 18.66 -2.22 23.15
CA LEU A 283 17.59 -3.13 22.71
C LEU A 283 17.87 -3.65 21.30
N SER A 284 17.63 -4.95 21.08
CA SER A 284 17.65 -5.51 19.73
C SER A 284 16.49 -4.94 18.89
N ALA A 285 16.68 -4.84 17.57
CA ALA A 285 15.63 -4.35 16.69
C ALA A 285 14.35 -5.22 16.72
N PRO A 286 14.43 -6.57 16.79
CA PRO A 286 13.24 -7.39 17.00
C PRO A 286 12.53 -7.11 18.33
N ARG A 287 13.29 -6.97 19.43
CA ARG A 287 12.72 -6.61 20.75
C ARG A 287 11.97 -5.29 20.68
N ALA A 288 12.56 -4.29 20.03
CA ALA A 288 11.93 -2.99 19.81
C ALA A 288 10.64 -3.13 18.97
N ALA A 289 10.65 -3.87 17.86
CA ALA A 289 9.46 -4.10 17.04
C ALA A 289 8.33 -4.79 17.81
N LEU A 290 8.67 -5.78 18.66
CA LEU A 290 7.71 -6.43 19.55
C LEU A 290 7.12 -5.44 20.57
N HIS A 291 7.94 -4.62 21.22
CA HIS A 291 7.47 -3.60 22.17
C HIS A 291 6.58 -2.57 21.49
N LEU A 292 6.93 -2.12 20.28
CA LEU A 292 6.11 -1.21 19.48
C LEU A 292 4.72 -1.82 19.24
N SER A 293 4.64 -3.09 18.81
CA SER A 293 3.36 -3.75 18.56
C SER A 293 2.47 -3.86 19.80
N GLY A 294 3.04 -4.02 20.99
CA GLY A 294 2.30 -4.07 22.25
C GLY A 294 1.91 -2.70 22.81
N ALA A 295 2.59 -1.62 22.39
CA ALA A 295 2.36 -0.26 22.87
C ALA A 295 1.36 0.53 22.01
N LEU A 296 1.15 0.11 20.74
CA LEU A 296 0.22 0.78 19.83
C LEU A 296 -1.23 0.66 20.32
N PRO A 297 -1.98 1.77 20.41
CA PRO A 297 -3.43 1.72 20.62
C PRO A 297 -4.14 0.89 19.54
N GLU A 298 -5.29 0.30 19.91
CA GLU A 298 -6.13 -0.41 18.94
C GLU A 298 -6.54 0.50 17.77
N GLY A 299 -6.39 0.00 16.54
CA GLY A 299 -6.68 0.77 15.33
C GLY A 299 -5.64 1.82 14.95
N SER A 300 -4.50 1.91 15.67
CA SER A 300 -3.37 2.75 15.28
C SER A 300 -2.40 2.01 14.35
N MET A 301 -1.46 2.76 13.77
CA MET A 301 -0.49 2.23 12.80
C MET A 301 0.95 2.59 13.18
N ALA A 302 1.88 1.65 12.99
CA ALA A 302 3.30 1.97 12.88
C ALA A 302 3.62 2.45 11.46
N LEU A 303 4.13 3.67 11.33
CA LEU A 303 4.53 4.29 10.08
C LEU A 303 6.05 4.33 10.05
N VAL A 304 6.67 3.57 9.16
CA VAL A 304 8.10 3.30 9.26
C VAL A 304 8.79 3.67 7.97
N ASP A 305 9.88 4.42 8.09
CA ASP A 305 10.73 4.71 6.94
C ASP A 305 11.32 3.41 6.37
N PRO A 306 11.56 3.36 5.05
CA PRO A 306 12.37 2.31 4.47
C PRO A 306 13.81 2.31 5.06
N GLY A 307 14.66 1.38 4.59
CA GLY A 307 15.98 1.19 5.15
C GLY A 307 16.02 0.23 6.33
N LEU A 308 16.92 0.45 7.30
CA LEU A 308 17.23 -0.56 8.32
C LEU A 308 16.09 -0.74 9.33
N ALA A 309 15.47 0.37 9.76
CA ALA A 309 14.28 0.31 10.61
C ALA A 309 13.13 -0.38 9.89
N GLY A 310 12.85 0.03 8.64
CA GLY A 310 11.85 -0.59 7.77
C GLY A 310 12.06 -2.10 7.60
N PHE A 311 13.29 -2.55 7.33
CA PHE A 311 13.63 -3.97 7.21
C PHE A 311 13.27 -4.74 8.50
N TRP A 312 13.73 -4.27 9.66
CA TRP A 312 13.49 -4.97 10.92
C TRP A 312 12.01 -4.98 11.28
N VAL A 313 11.31 -3.88 11.09
CA VAL A 313 9.85 -3.81 11.32
C VAL A 313 9.13 -4.74 10.34
N ALA A 314 9.42 -4.68 9.04
CA ALA A 314 8.82 -5.55 8.04
C ALA A 314 9.02 -7.04 8.39
N ARG A 315 10.20 -7.41 8.89
CA ARG A 315 10.50 -8.79 9.27
C ARG A 315 9.87 -9.21 10.61
N THR A 316 9.94 -8.35 11.62
CA THR A 316 9.74 -8.75 13.04
C THR A 316 8.61 -8.02 13.74
N PHE A 317 7.90 -7.10 13.09
CA PHE A 317 6.70 -6.54 13.66
C PHE A 317 5.58 -7.60 13.64
N PRO A 318 5.07 -8.06 14.80
CA PRO A 318 3.97 -9.00 14.85
C PRO A 318 2.68 -8.37 14.34
N THR A 319 2.03 -9.00 13.37
CA THR A 319 0.77 -8.52 12.80
C THR A 319 -0.29 -9.60 12.84
N SER A 320 -1.48 -9.24 13.30
CA SER A 320 -2.69 -10.06 13.22
C SER A 320 -3.82 -9.36 12.47
N ILE A 321 -3.60 -8.10 12.09
CA ILE A 321 -4.57 -7.22 11.45
C ILE A 321 -3.82 -6.52 10.30
N PRO A 322 -4.35 -6.53 9.07
CA PRO A 322 -3.78 -5.73 7.98
C PRO A 322 -3.71 -4.24 8.36
N ASN A 323 -2.77 -3.51 7.78
CA ASN A 323 -2.58 -2.06 7.98
C ASN A 323 -2.25 -1.62 9.41
N SER A 324 -1.91 -2.52 10.32
CA SER A 324 -1.33 -2.12 11.62
C SER A 324 0.09 -1.56 11.49
N VAL A 325 0.73 -1.77 10.33
CA VAL A 325 2.09 -1.31 10.01
C VAL A 325 2.17 -0.94 8.53
N CYS A 326 2.89 0.14 8.24
CA CYS A 326 3.16 0.58 6.88
C CYS A 326 4.67 0.82 6.72
N VAL A 327 5.28 0.00 5.87
CA VAL A 327 6.66 0.18 5.39
C VAL A 327 6.57 0.27 3.88
N PRO A 328 6.88 1.42 3.25
CA PRO A 328 6.89 1.52 1.80
C PRO A 328 8.06 0.73 1.23
N ALA A 329 7.92 0.24 0.01
CA ALA A 329 9.07 -0.19 -0.76
C ALA A 329 9.94 1.03 -1.11
N GLU A 330 11.26 0.86 -1.13
CA GLU A 330 12.17 1.92 -1.57
C GLU A 330 11.91 2.23 -3.05
N ALA A 331 11.50 3.46 -3.36
CA ALA A 331 11.46 3.92 -4.75
C ALA A 331 12.87 4.24 -5.28
N THR A 332 13.74 4.75 -4.40
CA THR A 332 15.14 5.08 -4.70
C THR A 332 16.05 4.48 -3.63
N ALA A 333 16.89 3.51 -4.04
CA ALA A 333 17.83 2.87 -3.13
C ALA A 333 18.85 3.91 -2.62
N GLY A 334 18.87 4.15 -1.31
CA GLY A 334 19.89 4.96 -0.65
C GLY A 334 19.53 6.43 -0.33
N GLU A 335 18.32 6.88 -0.63
CA GLU A 335 17.84 8.21 -0.18
C GLU A 335 17.14 8.09 1.17
N ALA A 336 17.53 8.96 2.12
CA ALA A 336 16.92 9.01 3.43
C ALA A 336 15.46 9.46 3.26
N SER A 337 14.51 8.67 3.76
CA SER A 337 13.09 8.93 3.56
C SER A 337 12.54 9.79 4.70
N GLY A 338 11.74 10.79 4.37
CA GLY A 338 10.88 11.51 5.32
C GLY A 338 9.47 10.93 5.38
N PHE A 339 9.27 9.67 4.96
CA PHE A 339 7.95 9.07 4.86
C PHE A 339 7.27 8.95 6.22
N ALA A 340 7.95 8.42 7.24
CA ALA A 340 7.34 8.16 8.55
C ALA A 340 6.81 9.44 9.19
N SER A 341 7.60 10.52 9.13
CA SER A 341 7.22 11.84 9.64
C SER A 341 6.09 12.46 8.81
N ALA A 342 6.16 12.40 7.48
CA ALA A 342 5.11 12.92 6.59
C ALA A 342 3.79 12.18 6.81
N ALA A 343 3.84 10.86 6.88
CA ALA A 343 2.70 9.99 7.12
C ALA A 343 2.08 10.24 8.50
N ALA A 344 2.91 10.49 9.52
CA ALA A 344 2.43 10.86 10.84
C ALA A 344 1.75 12.22 10.82
N LEU A 345 2.32 13.24 10.16
CA LEU A 345 1.65 14.53 9.97
C LEU A 345 0.28 14.37 9.29
N VAL A 346 0.21 13.59 8.20
CA VAL A 346 -1.07 13.31 7.53
C VAL A 346 -2.05 12.61 8.47
N CYS A 347 -1.62 11.59 9.22
CA CYS A 347 -2.48 10.93 10.21
C CYS A 347 -3.02 11.93 11.24
N ARG A 348 -2.18 12.86 11.72
CA ARG A 348 -2.59 13.87 12.70
C ARG A 348 -3.57 14.87 12.13
N LEU A 349 -3.40 15.31 10.88
CA LEU A 349 -4.38 16.11 10.15
C LEU A 349 -5.72 15.37 9.99
N GLU A 350 -5.68 14.06 9.81
CA GLU A 350 -6.86 13.18 9.73
C GLU A 350 -7.39 12.72 11.09
N ARG A 351 -6.82 13.18 12.21
CA ARG A 351 -7.16 12.77 13.58
C ARG A 351 -7.04 11.26 13.85
N ARG A 352 -6.06 10.63 13.20
CA ARG A 352 -5.69 9.22 13.38
C ARG A 352 -4.50 9.09 14.32
N GLN A 353 -4.52 8.05 15.12
CA GLN A 353 -3.39 7.68 15.98
C GLN A 353 -2.37 6.88 15.18
N CYS A 354 -1.10 7.21 15.35
CA CYS A 354 0.01 6.55 14.68
C CYS A 354 1.28 6.68 15.52
N LEU A 355 2.30 5.92 15.13
CA LEU A 355 3.65 6.05 15.63
C LEU A 355 4.62 6.07 14.45
N ALA A 356 5.36 7.16 14.29
CA ALA A 356 6.45 7.25 13.32
C ALA A 356 7.68 6.52 13.86
N VAL A 357 8.35 5.73 13.01
CA VAL A 357 9.56 4.98 13.33
C VAL A 357 10.59 5.19 12.22
N THR A 358 11.79 5.60 12.59
CA THR A 358 12.91 5.82 11.66
C THR A 358 14.20 5.24 12.23
N ASP A 359 15.19 5.01 11.36
CA ASP A 359 16.58 4.86 11.78
C ASP A 359 17.28 6.22 11.90
N ALA A 360 18.57 6.22 12.28
CA ALA A 360 19.35 7.44 12.44
C ALA A 360 19.48 8.25 11.13
N ARG A 361 19.52 7.59 9.96
CA ARG A 361 19.62 8.28 8.67
C ARG A 361 18.32 8.97 8.32
N GLY A 362 17.17 8.32 8.51
CA GLY A 362 15.86 8.97 8.30
C GLY A 362 15.59 10.11 9.29
N ALA A 363 16.12 10.02 10.52
CA ALA A 363 16.02 11.10 11.50
C ALA A 363 16.84 12.35 11.11
N GLU A 364 17.97 12.15 10.44
CA GLU A 364 18.85 13.22 9.94
C GLU A 364 18.48 13.69 8.52
N ALA A 365 17.46 13.07 7.90
CA ALA A 365 17.03 13.39 6.55
C ALA A 365 16.52 14.84 6.44
N PRO A 366 16.94 15.62 5.41
CA PRO A 366 16.40 16.94 5.14
C PRO A 366 14.87 16.96 5.02
N GLU A 367 14.30 15.91 4.43
CA GLU A 367 12.87 15.70 4.25
C GLU A 367 12.15 15.60 5.59
N THR A 368 12.71 14.84 6.54
CA THR A 368 12.18 14.75 7.91
C THR A 368 12.23 16.11 8.60
N ALA A 369 13.33 16.85 8.47
CA ALA A 369 13.44 18.19 9.04
C ALA A 369 12.40 19.16 8.45
N ALA A 370 12.18 19.11 7.13
CA ALA A 370 11.18 19.93 6.43
C ALA A 370 9.75 19.61 6.92
N VAL A 371 9.41 18.33 7.06
CA VAL A 371 8.11 17.90 7.60
C VAL A 371 7.92 18.39 9.03
N LEU A 372 8.91 18.24 9.90
CA LEU A 372 8.80 18.66 11.30
C LEU A 372 8.65 20.18 11.43
N ALA A 373 9.41 20.95 10.65
CA ALA A 373 9.28 22.41 10.62
C ALA A 373 7.88 22.84 10.12
N PHE A 374 7.35 22.15 9.11
CA PHE A 374 6.00 22.41 8.61
C PHE A 374 4.92 22.00 9.63
N ALA A 375 5.09 20.88 10.31
CA ALA A 375 4.19 20.44 11.39
C ALA A 375 4.15 21.47 12.54
N GLU A 376 5.31 22.01 12.94
CA GLU A 376 5.43 23.09 13.92
C GLU A 376 4.68 24.35 13.45
N HIS A 377 4.85 24.75 12.19
CA HIS A 377 4.13 25.88 11.60
C HIS A 377 2.61 25.70 11.66
N LEU A 378 2.12 24.48 11.44
CA LEU A 378 0.69 24.13 11.55
C LEU A 378 0.21 23.97 13.00
N GLY A 379 1.10 23.96 13.99
CA GLY A 379 0.78 23.65 15.39
C GLY A 379 0.32 22.21 15.60
N VAL A 380 0.77 21.28 14.73
CA VAL A 380 0.43 19.86 14.79
C VAL A 380 1.63 19.09 15.33
N PRO A 381 1.52 18.42 16.49
CA PRO A 381 2.64 17.62 16.99
C PRO A 381 2.79 16.35 16.16
N VAL A 382 4.01 15.99 15.80
CA VAL A 382 4.36 14.79 15.02
C VAL A 382 5.35 13.96 15.81
#